data_AF-A0A920MYE8-F1
#
_entry.id   AF-A0A920MYE8-F1
#
_cell.length_a   1.000
_cell.length_b   1.000
_cell.length_c   1.000
_cell.angle_alpha   90.00
_cell.angle_beta   90.00
_cell.angle_gamma   90.00
#
_symmetry.space_group_name_H-M   'P 1'
#
loop_
_entity.id
_entity.type
_entity.pdbx_description
1 polymer ?
#
loop_
_entity_poly.entity_id
_entity_poly.type
_entity_poly.pdbx_seq_one_letter_code
_entity_poly.pdbx_strand_id
1 'polypeptide(L)'
;MDDLESKLQEAAGARHRLIATDGVFSMDGFIARLGEICDLADRYDALVMVDDSHAVGVIGGGGRGSIEYRDVLGRVDIVTGTLGKALGGASGGYTSGRSEIIEMLRQRSRPYLFSNSLAPMIAAAR
;
A
#
# COMPACT_ATOMS: atom_id res chain seq x y z
N MET A 1 -8.41 -0.48 -17.22
CA MET A 1 -9.41 -0.51 -16.15
C MET A 1 -10.43 -1.58 -16.40
N ASP A 2 -10.88 -1.74 -17.65
CA ASP A 2 -11.83 -2.77 -18.07
C ASP A 2 -11.44 -4.19 -17.63
N ASP A 3 -10.16 -4.55 -17.75
CA ASP A 3 -9.66 -5.86 -17.28
C ASP A 3 -9.80 -6.01 -15.75
N LEU A 4 -9.41 -4.99 -14.97
CA LEU A 4 -9.59 -4.99 -13.51
C LEU A 4 -11.08 -5.12 -13.13
N GLU A 5 -11.96 -4.42 -13.83
CA GLU A 5 -13.41 -4.52 -13.63
C GLU A 5 -13.94 -5.92 -13.96
N SER A 6 -13.48 -6.54 -15.05
CA SER A 6 -13.79 -7.94 -15.37
C SER A 6 -13.34 -8.89 -14.25
N LYS A 7 -12.14 -8.70 -13.70
CA LYS A 7 -11.62 -9.52 -12.60
C LYS A 7 -12.43 -9.33 -11.31
N LEU A 8 -12.90 -8.13 -11.02
CA LEU A 8 -13.78 -7.86 -9.88
C LEU A 8 -15.15 -8.52 -10.03
N GLN A 9 -15.68 -8.59 -11.25
CA GLN A 9 -16.93 -9.31 -11.57
C GLN A 9 -16.75 -10.82 -11.44
N GLU A 10 -15.65 -11.38 -11.97
CA GLU A 10 -15.30 -12.79 -11.83
C GLU A 10 -15.16 -13.19 -10.34
N ALA A 11 -14.64 -12.28 -9.51
CA ALA A 11 -14.47 -12.48 -8.08
C ALA A 11 -15.72 -12.20 -7.23
N ALA A 12 -16.90 -12.00 -7.84
CA ALA A 12 -18.13 -11.64 -7.11
C ALA A 12 -18.55 -12.64 -6.02
N GLY A 13 -18.17 -13.91 -6.14
CA GLY A 13 -18.43 -14.94 -5.13
C GLY A 13 -17.41 -14.99 -3.98
N ALA A 14 -16.34 -14.19 -4.02
CA ALA A 14 -15.32 -14.19 -2.98
C ALA A 14 -15.84 -13.49 -1.72
N ARG A 15 -15.52 -14.06 -0.55
CA ARG A 15 -15.87 -13.47 0.75
C ARG A 15 -15.26 -12.07 0.94
N HIS A 16 -14.04 -11.89 0.47
CA HIS A 16 -13.31 -10.63 0.51
C HIS A 16 -12.59 -10.43 -0.82
N ARG A 17 -12.59 -9.20 -1.33
CA ARG A 17 -11.85 -8.79 -2.53
C ARG A 17 -10.82 -7.75 -2.13
N LEU A 18 -9.62 -7.85 -2.70
CA LEU A 18 -8.53 -6.91 -2.49
C LEU A 18 -7.91 -6.61 -3.85
N ILE A 19 -7.84 -5.33 -4.19
CA ILE A 19 -7.06 -4.83 -5.32
C ILE A 19 -5.67 -4.48 -4.78
N ALA A 20 -4.63 -5.11 -5.31
CA ALA A 20 -3.25 -4.82 -4.96
C ALA A 20 -2.51 -4.20 -6.15
N THR A 21 -1.81 -3.10 -5.95
CA THR A 21 -1.08 -2.40 -7.02
C THR A 21 0.15 -1.66 -6.48
N ASP A 22 1.16 -1.44 -7.32
CA ASP A 22 2.21 -0.47 -7.02
C ASP A 22 1.68 0.94 -7.24
N GLY A 23 2.04 1.88 -6.36
CA GLY A 23 1.73 3.30 -6.57
C GLY A 23 2.55 3.88 -7.72
N VAL A 24 3.83 3.52 -7.77
CA VAL A 24 4.78 3.87 -8.83
C VAL A 24 5.48 2.60 -9.32
N PHE A 25 5.28 2.27 -10.59
CA PHE A 25 5.92 1.13 -11.23
C PHE A 25 7.38 1.48 -11.56
N SER A 26 8.31 0.77 -10.93
CA SER A 26 9.73 1.14 -10.88
C SER A 26 10.46 1.10 -12.22
N MET A 27 10.02 0.25 -13.14
CA MET A 27 10.69 0.06 -14.44
C MET A 27 10.46 1.24 -15.38
N ASP A 28 9.22 1.74 -15.44
CA ASP A 28 8.80 2.73 -16.43
C ASP A 28 8.43 4.09 -15.80
N GLY A 29 8.41 4.17 -14.46
CA GLY A 29 8.00 5.36 -13.71
C GLY A 29 6.50 5.65 -13.79
N PHE A 30 5.70 4.72 -14.32
CA PHE A 30 4.26 4.89 -14.44
C PHE A 30 3.61 4.98 -13.05
N ILE A 31 2.76 5.99 -12.86
CA ILE A 31 2.00 6.18 -11.61
C ILE A 31 0.61 5.60 -11.79
N ALA A 32 0.21 4.67 -10.94
CA ALA A 32 -1.10 4.03 -10.99
C ALA A 32 -2.26 5.06 -11.03
N ARG A 33 -3.33 4.68 -11.74
CA ARG A 33 -4.58 5.46 -11.81
C ARG A 33 -5.43 5.20 -10.56
N LEU A 34 -4.89 5.58 -9.39
CA LEU A 34 -5.46 5.20 -8.10
C LEU A 34 -6.89 5.71 -7.89
N GLY A 35 -7.24 6.89 -8.44
CA GLY A 35 -8.63 7.37 -8.43
C GLY A 35 -9.59 6.37 -9.06
N GLU A 36 -9.31 5.94 -10.30
CA GLU A 36 -10.13 4.96 -11.03
C GLU A 36 -10.15 3.58 -10.34
N ILE A 37 -9.04 3.19 -9.70
CA ILE A 37 -8.96 1.95 -8.90
C ILE A 37 -9.85 2.04 -7.67
N CYS A 38 -9.79 3.14 -6.90
CA CYS A 38 -10.64 3.36 -5.75
C CYS A 38 -12.13 3.44 -6.16
N ASP A 39 -12.45 4.05 -7.30
CA ASP A 39 -13.83 4.11 -7.81
C ASP A 39 -14.38 2.71 -8.13
N LEU A 40 -13.53 1.82 -8.67
CA LEU A 40 -13.90 0.41 -8.84
C LEU A 40 -14.02 -0.33 -7.52
N ALA A 41 -13.09 -0.11 -6.60
CA ALA A 41 -13.13 -0.72 -5.27
C ALA A 41 -14.42 -0.39 -4.53
N ASP A 42 -14.84 0.88 -4.55
CA ASP A 42 -16.10 1.34 -3.96
C ASP A 42 -17.32 0.69 -4.64
N ARG A 43 -17.33 0.60 -5.98
CA ARG A 43 -18.43 -0.02 -6.74
C ARG A 43 -18.56 -1.52 -6.49
N TYR A 44 -17.44 -2.20 -6.29
CA TYR A 44 -17.37 -3.65 -6.16
C TYR A 44 -17.08 -4.10 -4.74
N ASP A 45 -17.25 -3.26 -3.71
CA ASP A 45 -16.99 -3.62 -2.30
C ASP A 45 -15.68 -4.43 -2.14
N ALA A 46 -14.59 -3.81 -2.59
CA ALA A 46 -13.25 -4.37 -2.52
C ALA A 46 -12.34 -3.44 -1.72
N LEU A 47 -11.37 -4.03 -1.03
CA LEU A 47 -10.31 -3.28 -0.37
C LEU A 47 -9.25 -2.85 -1.40
N VAL A 48 -8.49 -1.79 -1.08
CA VAL A 48 -7.34 -1.36 -1.89
C VAL A 48 -6.05 -1.42 -1.07
N MET A 49 -5.05 -2.09 -1.63
CA MET A 49 -3.67 -2.10 -1.14
C MET A 49 -2.73 -1.47 -2.18
N VAL A 50 -1.93 -0.49 -1.74
CA VAL A 50 -0.92 0.18 -2.58
C VAL A 50 0.47 -0.04 -2.00
N ASP A 51 1.40 -0.51 -2.83
CA ASP A 51 2.83 -0.47 -2.51
C ASP A 51 3.45 0.86 -2.97
N ASP A 52 3.80 1.69 -2.00
CA ASP A 52 4.38 3.02 -2.20
C ASP A 52 5.90 3.05 -1.99
N SER A 53 6.57 1.90 -2.06
CA SER A 53 8.02 1.81 -1.87
C SER A 53 8.82 2.71 -2.81
N HIS A 54 8.32 3.01 -4.02
CA HIS A 54 8.97 3.91 -4.98
C HIS A 54 8.38 5.34 -4.98
N ALA A 55 7.35 5.60 -4.17
CA ALA A 55 6.61 6.84 -4.17
C ALA A 55 6.84 7.67 -2.89
N VAL A 56 6.83 7.01 -1.73
CA VAL A 56 6.96 7.67 -0.43
C VAL A 56 8.29 8.40 -0.32
N GLY A 57 8.27 9.61 0.23
CA GLY A 57 9.44 10.50 0.31
C GLY A 57 9.84 11.15 -1.03
N VAL A 58 9.16 10.84 -2.14
CA VAL A 58 9.48 11.35 -3.48
C VAL A 58 8.34 12.17 -4.07
N ILE A 59 7.11 11.66 -4.02
CA ILE A 59 5.92 12.32 -4.59
C ILE A 59 4.83 12.58 -3.54
N GLY A 60 3.89 13.47 -3.89
CA GLY A 60 2.89 14.02 -2.96
C GLY A 60 3.41 15.29 -2.28
N GLY A 61 2.54 16.28 -2.03
CA GLY A 61 2.94 17.59 -1.51
C GLY A 61 3.66 17.53 -0.15
N GLY A 62 3.38 16.51 0.67
CA GLY A 62 4.06 16.23 1.94
C GLY A 62 4.98 15.00 1.87
N GLY A 63 5.25 14.47 0.68
CA GLY A 63 6.04 13.25 0.49
C GLY A 63 5.33 11.97 0.94
N ARG A 64 3.98 11.98 1.05
CA ARG A 64 3.23 10.81 1.52
C ARG A 64 3.07 9.71 0.47
N GLY A 65 3.57 9.92 -0.76
CA GLY A 65 3.57 8.93 -1.82
C GLY A 65 2.44 9.11 -2.82
N SER A 66 2.15 8.04 -3.55
CA SER A 66 1.27 8.09 -4.72
C SER A 66 -0.18 8.37 -4.35
N ILE A 67 -0.60 7.95 -3.15
CA ILE A 67 -1.96 8.15 -2.64
C ILE A 67 -2.28 9.63 -2.36
N GLU A 68 -1.27 10.41 -1.96
CA GLU A 68 -1.40 11.86 -1.80
C GLU A 68 -1.29 12.55 -3.15
N TYR A 69 -0.34 12.13 -3.99
CA TYR A 69 -0.19 12.65 -5.35
C TYR A 69 -1.46 12.46 -6.22
N ARG A 70 -2.25 11.42 -5.96
CA ARG A 70 -3.49 11.10 -6.67
C ARG A 70 -4.76 11.56 -5.94
N ASP A 71 -4.64 12.31 -4.84
CA ASP A 71 -5.77 12.81 -4.05
C ASP A 71 -6.74 11.71 -3.55
N VAL A 72 -6.21 10.54 -3.22
CA VAL A 72 -6.99 9.38 -2.71
C VAL A 72 -6.65 9.01 -1.27
N LEU A 73 -6.06 9.94 -0.51
CA LEU A 73 -5.85 9.78 0.92
C LEU A 73 -7.18 9.42 1.62
N GLY A 74 -7.16 8.34 2.40
CA GLY A 74 -8.33 7.82 3.10
C GLY A 74 -9.22 6.86 2.29
N ARG A 75 -8.98 6.71 0.97
CA ARG A 75 -9.67 5.71 0.12
C ARG A 75 -8.87 4.41 -0.06
N VAL A 76 -7.58 4.44 0.26
CA VAL A 76 -6.71 3.24 0.25
C VAL A 76 -6.67 2.64 1.65
N ASP A 77 -7.00 1.35 1.77
CA ASP A 77 -7.12 0.67 3.06
C ASP A 77 -5.77 0.23 3.64
N ILE A 78 -4.83 -0.14 2.76
CA ILE A 78 -3.52 -0.67 3.12
C ILE A 78 -2.46 0.00 2.26
N VAL A 79 -1.43 0.54 2.90
CA VAL A 79 -0.25 1.09 2.23
C VAL A 79 0.97 0.35 2.72
N THR A 80 1.71 -0.26 1.80
CA THR A 80 3.03 -0.82 2.12
C THR A 80 4.12 0.12 1.61
N GLY A 81 5.28 0.06 2.25
CA GLY A 81 6.42 0.85 1.83
C GLY A 81 7.71 0.34 2.44
N THR A 82 8.81 0.89 1.97
CA THR A 82 10.15 0.54 2.45
C THR A 82 10.84 1.73 3.11
N LEU A 83 11.62 1.43 4.15
CA LEU A 83 12.53 2.38 4.80
C LEU A 83 13.93 2.35 4.16
N GLY A 84 14.17 1.45 3.20
CA GLY A 84 15.47 1.26 2.54
C GLY A 84 15.68 2.08 1.26
N LYS A 85 14.77 3.01 0.92
CA LYS A 85 14.87 3.87 -0.28
C LYS A 85 14.89 5.35 0.11
N ALA A 86 13.91 6.13 -0.32
CA ALA A 86 13.89 7.59 -0.13
C ALA A 86 13.81 8.02 1.34
N LEU A 87 13.31 7.16 2.24
CA LEU A 87 13.18 7.42 3.68
C LEU A 87 14.46 7.13 4.48
N GLY A 88 15.63 7.50 3.95
CA GLY A 88 16.91 7.40 4.68
C GLY A 88 17.74 6.14 4.39
N GLY A 89 17.37 5.32 3.40
CA GLY A 89 18.24 4.31 2.81
C GLY A 89 18.74 3.18 3.73
N ALA A 90 18.12 3.02 4.91
CA ALA A 90 18.55 2.04 5.90
C ALA A 90 17.97 0.65 5.59
N SER A 91 17.17 0.07 6.47
CA SER A 91 16.47 -1.19 6.22
C SER A 91 15.12 -1.22 6.90
N GLY A 92 14.23 -2.08 6.38
CA GLY A 92 12.90 -2.29 6.92
C GLY A 92 11.80 -1.96 5.94
N GLY A 93 10.59 -2.33 6.33
CA GLY A 93 9.36 -2.02 5.63
C GLY A 93 8.24 -1.83 6.64
N TYR A 94 7.16 -1.25 6.18
CA TYR A 94 5.99 -1.01 7.00
C TYR A 94 4.71 -1.32 6.23
N THR A 95 3.66 -1.55 7.00
CA THR A 95 2.29 -1.57 6.52
C THR A 95 1.53 -0.55 7.36
N SER A 96 0.89 0.41 6.69
CA SER A 96 -0.01 1.40 7.28
C SER A 96 -1.42 1.12 6.78
N GLY A 97 -2.43 1.44 7.59
CA GLY A 97 -3.82 1.17 7.26
C GLY A 97 -4.72 1.27 8.47
N ARG A 98 -5.94 0.74 8.35
CA ARG A 98 -6.93 0.71 9.44
C ARG A 98 -6.40 -0.09 10.64
N SER A 99 -6.70 0.37 11.85
CA SER A 99 -6.16 -0.20 13.10
C SER A 99 -6.48 -1.69 13.24
N GLU A 100 -7.67 -2.11 12.81
CA GLU A 100 -8.14 -3.49 12.85
C GLU A 100 -7.31 -4.40 11.94
N ILE A 101 -6.89 -3.88 10.77
CA ILE A 101 -6.02 -4.61 9.84
C ILE A 101 -4.63 -4.74 10.47
N ILE A 102 -4.09 -3.65 11.01
CA ILE A 102 -2.75 -3.66 11.65
C ILE A 102 -2.72 -4.59 12.86
N GLU A 103 -3.75 -4.60 13.70
CA GLU A 103 -3.86 -5.50 14.84
C GLU A 103 -3.91 -6.96 14.41
N MET A 104 -4.73 -7.28 13.40
CA MET A 104 -4.81 -8.62 12.84
C MET A 104 -3.46 -9.08 12.28
N LEU A 105 -2.77 -8.22 11.51
CA LEU A 105 -1.46 -8.53 10.96
C LEU A 105 -0.41 -8.75 12.06
N ARG A 106 -0.41 -7.95 13.13
CA ARG A 106 0.50 -8.14 14.27
C ARG A 106 0.28 -9.47 14.99
N GLN A 107 -0.94 -10.00 15.00
CA GLN A 107 -1.29 -11.27 15.64
C GLN A 107 -1.17 -12.49 14.73
N ARG A 108 -1.16 -12.32 13.39
CA ARG A 108 -1.23 -13.45 12.44
C ARG A 108 -0.10 -13.52 11.42
N SER A 109 0.60 -12.40 11.17
CA SER A 109 1.66 -12.35 10.16
C SER A 109 2.91 -13.06 10.65
N ARG A 110 3.22 -14.22 10.07
CA ARG A 110 4.41 -15.01 10.43
C ARG A 110 5.72 -14.21 10.31
N PRO A 111 5.95 -13.40 9.24
CA PRO A 111 7.15 -12.56 9.15
C PRO A 111 7.27 -11.53 10.27
N TYR A 112 6.15 -11.09 10.85
CA TYR A 112 6.16 -10.17 11.99
C TYR A 112 6.39 -10.92 13.32
N LEU A 113 5.74 -12.06 13.51
CA LEU A 113 5.77 -12.83 14.76
C LEU A 113 7.09 -13.59 15.00
N PHE A 114 7.71 -14.08 13.93
CA PHE A 114 8.87 -14.99 14.02
C PHE A 114 10.15 -14.33 13.49
N SER A 115 10.28 -13.03 13.70
CA SER A 115 11.47 -12.26 13.33
C SER A 115 11.86 -11.30 14.45
N ASN A 116 13.14 -10.94 14.52
CA ASN A 116 13.61 -9.92 15.44
C ASN A 116 13.14 -8.54 14.98
N SER A 117 12.82 -7.67 15.93
CA SER A 117 12.52 -6.26 15.64
C SER A 117 13.73 -5.55 15.04
N LEU A 118 13.47 -4.46 14.29
CA LEU A 118 14.54 -3.61 13.75
C LEU A 118 15.45 -3.10 14.88
N ALA A 119 16.74 -2.97 14.57
CA ALA A 119 17.69 -2.39 15.52
C ALA A 119 17.25 -0.95 15.88
N PRO A 120 17.33 -0.53 17.17
CA PRO A 120 16.83 0.78 17.60
C PRO A 120 17.42 1.95 16.80
N MET A 121 18.70 1.88 16.41
CA MET A 121 19.36 2.91 15.60
C MET A 121 18.76 3.03 14.19
N ILE A 122 18.32 1.91 13.60
CA ILE A 122 17.67 1.91 12.29
C ILE A 122 16.27 2.51 12.40
N ALA A 123 15.52 2.17 13.45
CA ALA A 123 14.19 2.71 13.68
C ALA A 123 14.18 4.21 14.04
N ALA A 124 15.26 4.71 14.64
CA ALA A 124 15.41 6.12 15.05
C ALA A 124 15.97 7.02 13.94
N ALA A 125 16.45 6.45 12.83
CA ALA A 125 16.97 7.22 11.71
C ALA A 125 15.88 8.13 11.12
N ARG A 126 16.25 9.38 10.81
CA ARG A 126 15.38 10.40 10.22
C ARG A 126 15.97 10.87 8.91
#